data_AF-A0A380BJV0-F1
#
_entry.id   AF-A0A380BJV0-F1
#
_cell.length_a   1.000
_cell.length_b   1.000
_cell.length_c   1.000
_cell.angle_alpha   90.00
_cell.angle_beta   90.00
_cell.angle_gamma   90.00
#
_symmetry.space_group_name_H-M   'P 1'
#
loop_
_entity.id
_entity.type
_entity.pdbx_description
1 polymer ?
#
loop_
_entity_poly.entity_id
_entity_poly.type
_entity_poly.pdbx_seq_one_letter_code
_entity_poly.pdbx_strand_id
1 'polypeptide(L)'
;MKSNCGGEFQRLQKLSGCSGVPYSAPLIQDGEQLVLPIRMPRGVPIHLLEIERLSIYQLLEILRRGATSLSQIHRRNICVGGWDEHCLFIGDDGEVEFIDIRDDISIDEDLRRYAERFLPLALATHQPRIYLWFQRVAAGRGADLDELRADLSALIETGVCDSLDSDTEIAEGSVIDHHFRLEEAIYQAAHSELWRATHLQGQFDVGLSVYRFLQQDWPGLNHQYRSLSRIYHPNVERVLAFGELGGSDRVFIARAWERGVALDCAEIQSPQQVIDWFRQLLTALQYLHRLDIFHRAICPKNIVCNGDSAVLLNFGLGQDIAARHYAAQYADPDLWALEGDAERDLYGLVASFIDVLTPIELKGDAGPAGMLRALDAFDPRWLGESLFAMCHKVLRFEVSLTDNADYLPLFGFKR
;
A
#
# COMPACT_ATOMS: atom_id res chain seq x y z
N MET A 1 21.39 -48.40 -6.40
CA MET A 1 21.87 -47.08 -5.93
C MET A 1 22.24 -46.12 -7.05
N LYS A 2 22.99 -46.50 -8.10
CA LYS A 2 23.29 -45.60 -9.25
C LYS A 2 22.07 -45.08 -10.04
N SER A 3 20.92 -45.76 -10.00
CA SER A 3 19.70 -45.36 -10.73
C SER A 3 18.84 -44.29 -10.04
N ASN A 4 18.96 -44.10 -8.72
CA ASN A 4 18.05 -43.22 -7.98
C ASN A 4 18.43 -41.74 -8.11
N CYS A 5 19.73 -41.45 -7.98
CA CYS A 5 20.26 -40.07 -7.95
C CYS A 5 20.12 -39.35 -9.31
N GLY A 6 20.22 -40.08 -10.43
CA GLY A 6 19.99 -39.52 -11.77
C GLY A 6 18.52 -39.18 -12.04
N GLY A 7 17.58 -40.00 -11.55
CA GLY A 7 16.15 -39.74 -11.66
C GLY A 7 15.72 -38.55 -10.80
N GLU A 8 16.26 -38.46 -9.58
CA GLU A 8 16.05 -37.34 -8.66
C GLU A 8 16.54 -36.01 -9.23
N PHE A 9 17.74 -35.98 -9.83
CA PHE A 9 18.25 -34.78 -10.50
C PHE A 9 17.40 -34.36 -11.69
N GLN A 10 16.95 -35.30 -12.52
CA GLN A 10 16.05 -34.97 -13.63
C GLN A 10 14.72 -34.37 -13.14
N ARG A 11 14.19 -34.86 -11.99
CA ARG A 11 13.00 -34.27 -11.37
C ARG A 11 13.27 -32.85 -10.87
N LEU A 12 14.33 -32.62 -10.10
CA LEU A 12 14.69 -31.29 -9.61
C LEU A 12 14.99 -30.30 -10.74
N GLN A 13 15.59 -30.77 -11.84
CA GLN A 13 15.84 -29.94 -13.02
C GLN A 13 14.52 -29.52 -13.70
N LYS A 14 13.52 -30.42 -13.81
CA LYS A 14 12.19 -30.07 -14.33
C LYS A 14 11.46 -29.07 -13.42
N LEU A 15 11.66 -29.19 -12.11
CA LEU A 15 11.09 -28.30 -11.11
C LEU A 15 11.90 -27.01 -10.90
N SER A 16 12.98 -26.80 -11.65
CA SER A 16 13.77 -25.58 -11.55
C SER A 16 12.91 -24.33 -11.81
N GLY A 17 13.02 -23.34 -10.92
CA GLY A 17 12.23 -22.11 -10.94
C GLY A 17 10.82 -22.24 -10.35
N CYS A 18 10.43 -23.40 -9.79
CA CYS A 18 9.24 -23.46 -8.95
C CYS A 18 9.49 -22.78 -7.60
N SER A 19 8.49 -22.05 -7.11
CA SER A 19 8.44 -21.63 -5.71
C SER A 19 8.39 -22.87 -4.82
N GLY A 20 9.11 -22.85 -3.70
CA GLY A 20 9.08 -23.94 -2.72
C GLY A 20 9.82 -25.23 -3.12
N VAL A 21 10.63 -25.22 -4.18
CA VAL A 21 11.53 -26.35 -4.51
C VAL A 21 12.98 -25.90 -4.33
N PRO A 22 13.82 -26.61 -3.56
CA PRO A 22 15.19 -26.21 -3.31
C PRO A 22 16.03 -26.25 -4.59
N TYR A 23 16.97 -25.31 -4.69
CA TYR A 23 17.90 -25.28 -5.81
C TYR A 23 18.87 -26.46 -5.74
N SER A 24 18.99 -27.18 -6.85
CA SER A 24 19.99 -28.22 -7.06
C SER A 24 21.12 -27.71 -7.93
N ALA A 25 22.36 -27.91 -7.48
CA ALA A 25 23.53 -27.76 -8.36
C ALA A 25 23.65 -28.99 -9.31
N PRO A 26 24.48 -28.91 -10.37
CA PRO A 26 24.75 -30.03 -11.26
C PRO A 26 25.28 -31.26 -10.50
N LEU A 27 24.99 -32.46 -11.02
CA LEU A 27 25.52 -33.71 -10.44
C LEU A 27 27.05 -33.71 -10.46
N ILE A 28 27.66 -34.01 -9.32
CA ILE A 28 29.11 -34.14 -9.18
C ILE A 28 29.46 -35.62 -9.03
N GLN A 29 30.47 -36.08 -9.78
CA GLN A 29 31.00 -37.43 -9.66
C GLN A 29 32.39 -37.37 -9.02
N ASP A 30 32.48 -37.70 -7.73
CA ASP A 30 33.71 -37.58 -6.93
C ASP A 30 34.54 -38.88 -6.93
N GLY A 31 34.69 -39.51 -8.10
CA GLY A 31 35.46 -40.74 -8.29
C GLY A 31 34.80 -42.05 -7.80
N GLU A 32 34.08 -42.04 -6.66
CA GLU A 32 33.45 -43.23 -6.06
C GLU A 32 31.92 -43.15 -5.94
N GLN A 33 31.36 -41.96 -5.78
CA GLN A 33 29.91 -41.73 -5.60
C GLN A 33 29.39 -40.58 -6.49
N LEU A 34 28.10 -40.64 -6.81
CA LEU A 34 27.36 -39.55 -7.44
C LEU A 34 26.72 -38.73 -6.31
N VAL A 35 27.02 -37.43 -6.26
CA VAL A 35 26.52 -36.52 -5.23
C VAL A 35 25.61 -35.49 -5.89
N LEU A 36 24.44 -35.30 -5.30
CA LEU A 36 23.45 -34.29 -5.67
C LEU A 36 23.43 -33.21 -4.58
N PRO A 37 24.17 -32.10 -4.75
CA PRO A 37 24.15 -31.01 -3.79
C PRO A 37 22.82 -30.23 -3.91
N ILE A 38 21.98 -30.38 -2.89
CA ILE A 38 20.74 -29.62 -2.73
C ILE A 38 21.00 -28.53 -1.68
N ARG A 39 20.54 -27.31 -1.95
CA ARG A 39 20.59 -26.24 -0.94
C ARG A 39 19.76 -26.65 0.27
N MET A 40 20.30 -26.49 1.47
CA MET A 40 19.53 -26.70 2.70
C MET A 40 18.28 -25.80 2.71
N PRO A 41 17.11 -26.36 3.05
CA PRO A 41 15.90 -25.58 3.16
C PRO A 41 16.02 -24.55 4.27
N ARG A 42 15.36 -23.40 4.08
CA ARG A 42 15.34 -22.33 5.08
C ARG A 42 14.20 -22.55 6.07
N GLY A 43 14.44 -22.17 7.33
CA GLY A 43 13.42 -22.16 8.37
C GLY A 43 13.31 -23.46 9.15
N VAL A 44 12.12 -23.72 9.69
CA VAL A 44 11.87 -24.83 10.62
C VAL A 44 11.01 -25.92 9.96
N PRO A 45 11.21 -27.20 10.32
CA PRO A 45 10.28 -28.26 9.94
C PRO A 45 8.86 -27.95 10.43
N ILE A 46 7.84 -28.22 9.61
CA ILE A 46 6.44 -27.89 9.93
C ILE A 46 5.98 -28.45 11.29
N HIS A 47 6.46 -29.63 11.69
CA HIS A 47 6.07 -30.29 12.93
C HIS A 47 6.68 -29.62 14.19
N LEU A 48 7.70 -28.77 14.02
CA LEU A 48 8.29 -27.95 15.07
C LEU A 48 7.78 -26.49 15.04
N LEU A 49 6.88 -26.16 14.11
CA LEU A 49 6.32 -24.82 14.01
C LEU A 49 5.41 -24.54 15.21
N GLU A 50 5.70 -23.49 15.96
CA GLU A 50 4.87 -23.00 17.05
C GLU A 50 3.69 -22.19 16.48
N ILE A 51 2.66 -22.88 16.00
CA ILE A 51 1.48 -22.29 15.32
C ILE A 51 0.84 -21.19 16.19
N GLU A 52 0.80 -21.37 17.51
CA GLU A 52 0.17 -20.43 18.45
C GLU A 52 0.90 -19.07 18.55
N ARG A 53 2.14 -18.98 18.05
CA ARG A 53 2.90 -17.72 18.00
C ARG A 53 2.75 -16.96 16.69
N LEU A 54 2.07 -17.53 15.70
CA LEU A 54 1.88 -16.93 14.38
C LEU A 54 0.58 -16.14 14.33
N SER A 55 0.60 -14.98 13.67
CA SER A 55 -0.63 -14.23 13.37
C SER A 55 -1.49 -14.96 12.34
N ILE A 56 -2.78 -14.61 12.25
CA ILE A 56 -3.67 -15.19 11.24
C ILE A 56 -3.14 -14.86 9.84
N TYR A 57 -2.63 -13.64 9.66
CA TYR A 57 -1.97 -13.24 8.41
C TYR A 57 -0.80 -14.17 8.04
N GLN A 58 0.11 -14.43 8.98
CA GLN A 58 1.26 -15.32 8.73
C GLN A 58 0.80 -16.73 8.35
N LEU A 59 -0.24 -17.24 9.03
CA LEU A 59 -0.83 -18.53 8.71
C LEU A 59 -1.45 -18.54 7.30
N LEU A 60 -2.20 -17.50 6.92
CA LEU A 60 -2.77 -17.39 5.57
C LEU A 60 -1.69 -17.29 4.49
N GLU A 61 -0.60 -16.57 4.75
CA GLU A 61 0.50 -16.42 3.82
C GLU A 61 1.25 -17.74 3.62
N ILE A 62 1.51 -18.50 4.69
CA ILE A 62 2.05 -19.86 4.62
C ILE A 62 1.14 -20.76 3.76
N LEU A 63 -0.17 -20.73 4.00
CA LEU A 63 -1.13 -21.52 3.23
C LEU A 63 -1.17 -21.10 1.76
N ARG A 64 -1.06 -19.81 1.46
CA ARG A 64 -1.09 -19.26 0.09
C ARG A 64 0.17 -19.64 -0.68
N ARG A 65 1.34 -19.53 -0.04
CA ARG A 65 2.63 -19.92 -0.63
C ARG A 65 2.70 -21.43 -0.81
N GLY A 66 2.29 -22.21 0.18
CA GLY A 66 2.17 -23.67 0.07
C GLY A 66 1.29 -24.12 -1.09
N ALA A 67 0.10 -23.53 -1.24
CA ALA A 67 -0.82 -23.84 -2.34
C ALA A 67 -0.25 -23.45 -3.70
N THR A 68 0.47 -22.32 -3.76
CA THR A 68 1.15 -21.85 -4.98
C THR A 68 2.27 -22.79 -5.40
N SER A 69 3.14 -23.17 -4.47
CA SER A 69 4.25 -24.10 -4.70
C SER A 69 3.74 -25.46 -5.19
N LEU A 70 2.73 -26.04 -4.52
CA LEU A 70 2.14 -27.32 -4.92
C LEU A 70 1.49 -27.24 -6.31
N SER A 71 0.74 -26.16 -6.61
CA SER A 71 0.14 -25.93 -7.93
C SER A 71 1.19 -25.86 -9.04
N GLN A 72 2.34 -25.22 -8.80
CA GLN A 72 3.44 -25.13 -9.77
C GLN A 72 4.12 -26.47 -10.03
N ILE A 73 4.22 -27.33 -9.01
CA ILE A 73 4.74 -28.69 -9.10
C ILE A 73 3.78 -29.56 -9.93
N HIS A 74 2.48 -29.56 -9.59
CA HIS A 74 1.45 -30.32 -10.33
C HIS A 74 1.33 -29.90 -11.80
N ARG A 75 1.48 -28.61 -12.13
CA ARG A 75 1.48 -28.12 -13.53
C ARG A 75 2.63 -28.69 -14.38
N ARG A 76 3.70 -29.18 -13.75
CA ARG A 76 4.82 -29.88 -14.42
C ARG A 76 4.62 -31.40 -14.46
N ASN A 77 3.44 -31.87 -14.07
CA ASN A 77 3.04 -33.27 -14.02
C ASN A 77 3.99 -34.10 -13.13
N ILE A 78 4.35 -33.52 -11.98
CA ILE A 78 5.14 -34.11 -10.92
C ILE A 78 4.34 -33.98 -9.63
N CYS A 79 4.39 -34.99 -8.76
CA CYS A 79 3.85 -34.96 -7.41
C CYS A 79 4.97 -34.83 -6.37
N VAL A 80 4.70 -34.17 -5.25
CA VAL A 80 5.66 -34.07 -4.13
C VAL A 80 5.96 -35.48 -3.62
N GLY A 81 4.93 -36.26 -3.30
CA GLY A 81 5.11 -37.61 -2.77
C GLY A 81 5.85 -37.61 -1.44
N GLY A 82 6.12 -38.79 -0.87
CA GLY A 82 7.04 -38.90 0.29
C GLY A 82 6.81 -37.92 1.45
N TRP A 83 5.53 -37.66 1.82
CA TRP A 83 5.10 -36.70 2.85
C TRP A 83 5.50 -37.10 4.29
N ASP A 84 6.79 -37.28 4.54
CA ASP A 84 7.35 -37.45 5.88
C ASP A 84 7.42 -36.11 6.63
N GLU A 85 7.51 -36.17 7.96
CA GLU A 85 7.54 -34.99 8.84
C GLU A 85 8.76 -34.09 8.58
N HIS A 86 9.82 -34.65 8.01
CA HIS A 86 11.07 -33.97 7.70
C HIS A 86 11.11 -33.37 6.29
N CYS A 87 10.05 -33.54 5.48
CA CYS A 87 10.08 -33.14 4.06
C CYS A 87 9.54 -31.73 3.81
N LEU A 88 9.12 -31.01 4.84
CA LEU A 88 8.43 -29.74 4.71
C LEU A 88 8.98 -28.69 5.68
N PHE A 89 9.47 -27.59 5.13
CA PHE A 89 10.06 -26.48 5.88
C PHE A 89 9.30 -25.19 5.66
N ILE A 90 9.20 -24.40 6.72
CA ILE A 90 8.55 -23.07 6.71
C ILE A 90 9.59 -22.02 7.10
N GLY A 91 9.84 -21.09 6.18
CA GLY A 91 10.73 -19.94 6.36
C GLY A 91 10.09 -18.82 7.18
N ASP A 92 10.93 -17.92 7.70
CA ASP A 92 10.49 -16.79 8.54
C ASP A 92 9.55 -15.82 7.81
N ASP A 93 9.62 -15.77 6.48
CA ASP A 93 8.77 -14.96 5.61
C ASP A 93 7.53 -15.70 5.09
N GLY A 94 7.29 -16.93 5.57
CA GLY A 94 6.17 -17.79 5.20
C GLY A 94 6.43 -18.67 3.98
N GLU A 95 7.66 -18.68 3.41
CA GLU A 95 8.01 -19.60 2.33
C GLU A 95 7.84 -21.06 2.75
N VAL A 96 7.27 -21.87 1.85
CA VAL A 96 7.05 -23.29 2.07
C VAL A 96 7.94 -24.07 1.11
N GLU A 97 8.95 -24.75 1.65
CA GLU A 97 9.89 -25.56 0.87
C GLU A 97 9.61 -27.07 1.05
N PHE A 98 9.39 -27.77 -0.07
CA PHE A 98 9.23 -29.21 -0.16
C PHE A 98 10.58 -29.85 -0.53
N ILE A 99 11.06 -30.79 0.29
CA ILE A 99 12.28 -31.56 0.03
C ILE A 99 11.95 -33.04 -0.20
N ASP A 100 12.91 -33.78 -0.78
CA ASP A 100 12.77 -35.21 -1.10
C ASP A 100 11.54 -35.53 -1.99
N ILE A 101 11.39 -34.79 -3.11
CA ILE A 101 10.27 -34.97 -4.05
C ILE A 101 10.40 -36.30 -4.80
N ARG A 102 9.42 -37.21 -4.61
CA ARG A 102 9.49 -38.61 -5.07
C ARG A 102 8.68 -38.92 -6.32
N ASP A 103 7.62 -38.17 -6.60
CA ASP A 103 6.73 -38.40 -7.75
C ASP A 103 6.18 -39.84 -7.82
N ASP A 104 5.74 -40.38 -6.68
CA ASP A 104 5.37 -41.77 -6.48
C ASP A 104 3.86 -42.01 -6.24
N ILE A 105 3.06 -40.94 -6.27
CA ILE A 105 1.62 -40.94 -6.00
C ILE A 105 0.84 -40.14 -7.05
N SER A 106 -0.49 -40.29 -7.08
CA SER A 106 -1.35 -39.49 -7.95
C SER A 106 -1.50 -38.06 -7.43
N ILE A 107 -1.85 -37.12 -8.32
CA ILE A 107 -2.13 -35.72 -7.96
C ILE A 107 -3.21 -35.62 -6.89
N ASP A 108 -4.28 -36.41 -6.99
CA ASP A 108 -5.37 -36.43 -6.01
C ASP A 108 -4.91 -36.89 -4.62
N GLU A 109 -4.04 -37.91 -4.57
CA GLU A 109 -3.46 -38.39 -3.32
C GLU A 109 -2.48 -37.37 -2.75
N ASP A 110 -1.67 -36.72 -3.59
CA ASP A 110 -0.72 -35.67 -3.20
C ASP A 110 -1.46 -34.46 -2.62
N LEU A 111 -2.58 -34.06 -3.24
CA LEU A 111 -3.45 -33.00 -2.76
C LEU A 111 -4.11 -33.35 -1.42
N ARG A 112 -4.52 -34.62 -1.25
CA ARG A 112 -5.07 -35.13 0.02
C ARG A 112 -4.03 -35.06 1.14
N ARG A 113 -2.79 -35.46 0.88
CA ARG A 113 -1.68 -35.38 1.85
C ARG A 113 -1.31 -33.95 2.19
N TYR A 114 -1.27 -33.06 1.20
CA TYR A 114 -1.12 -31.62 1.43
C TYR A 114 -2.21 -31.12 2.39
N ALA A 115 -3.47 -31.46 2.12
CA ALA A 115 -4.58 -31.01 2.94
C ALA A 115 -4.48 -31.54 4.39
N GLU A 116 -4.11 -32.80 4.59
CA GLU A 116 -3.88 -33.38 5.92
C GLU A 116 -2.79 -32.64 6.71
N ARG A 117 -1.67 -32.31 6.06
CA ARG A 117 -0.50 -31.70 6.71
C ARG A 117 -0.72 -30.23 7.07
N PHE A 118 -1.44 -29.49 6.25
CA PHE A 118 -1.70 -28.06 6.45
C PHE A 118 -3.01 -27.77 7.21
N LEU A 119 -3.86 -28.78 7.45
CA LEU A 119 -5.11 -28.61 8.17
C LEU A 119 -4.96 -27.95 9.56
N PRO A 120 -3.94 -28.27 10.39
CA PRO A 120 -3.75 -27.58 11.67
C PRO A 120 -3.55 -26.07 11.51
N LEU A 121 -2.76 -25.64 10.52
CA LEU A 121 -2.54 -24.23 10.21
C LEU A 121 -3.84 -23.58 9.74
N ALA A 122 -4.59 -24.26 8.85
CA ALA A 122 -5.86 -23.77 8.34
C ALA A 122 -6.89 -23.58 9.47
N LEU A 123 -6.96 -24.51 10.42
CA LEU A 123 -7.85 -24.39 11.58
C LEU A 123 -7.48 -23.20 12.48
N ALA A 124 -6.18 -22.95 12.68
CA ALA A 124 -5.67 -21.83 13.45
C ALA A 124 -5.94 -20.46 12.81
N THR A 125 -6.27 -20.40 11.50
CA THR A 125 -6.72 -19.15 10.89
C THR A 125 -8.11 -18.71 11.34
N HIS A 126 -8.91 -19.63 11.90
CA HIS A 126 -10.33 -19.42 12.22
C HIS A 126 -11.22 -18.98 11.04
N GLN A 127 -10.76 -19.13 9.79
CA GLN A 127 -11.50 -18.73 8.59
C GLN A 127 -12.30 -19.92 8.01
N PRO A 128 -13.65 -19.91 8.08
CA PRO A 128 -14.47 -21.04 7.65
C PRO A 128 -14.23 -21.48 6.21
N ARG A 129 -14.11 -20.52 5.28
CA ARG A 129 -13.86 -20.82 3.86
C ARG A 129 -12.56 -21.59 3.66
N ILE A 130 -11.53 -21.28 4.45
CA ILE A 130 -10.20 -21.89 4.33
C ILE A 130 -10.20 -23.28 4.97
N TYR A 131 -10.48 -23.42 6.27
CA TYR A 131 -10.36 -24.73 6.91
C TYR A 131 -11.38 -25.76 6.38
N LEU A 132 -12.57 -25.32 5.91
CA LEU A 132 -13.53 -26.23 5.27
C LEU A 132 -13.02 -26.80 3.94
N TRP A 133 -12.26 -26.02 3.17
CA TRP A 133 -11.59 -26.52 1.97
C TRP A 133 -10.63 -27.65 2.35
N PHE A 134 -9.75 -27.43 3.34
CA PHE A 134 -8.77 -28.43 3.79
C PHE A 134 -9.45 -29.70 4.31
N GLN A 135 -10.49 -29.57 5.13
CA GLN A 135 -11.27 -30.72 5.62
C GLN A 135 -11.93 -31.51 4.49
N ARG A 136 -12.50 -30.83 3.49
CA ARG A 136 -13.14 -31.44 2.33
C ARG A 136 -12.14 -32.26 1.51
N VAL A 137 -10.96 -31.69 1.23
CA VAL A 137 -9.90 -32.34 0.45
C VAL A 137 -9.31 -33.52 1.20
N ALA A 138 -9.00 -33.36 2.49
CA ALA A 138 -8.47 -34.44 3.33
C ALA A 138 -9.44 -35.64 3.41
N ALA A 139 -10.74 -35.38 3.36
CA ALA A 139 -11.79 -36.41 3.28
C ALA A 139 -11.96 -37.04 1.88
N GLY A 140 -11.12 -36.71 0.90
CA GLY A 140 -11.15 -37.26 -0.46
C GLY A 140 -12.26 -36.71 -1.34
N ARG A 141 -12.84 -35.55 -0.98
CA ARG A 141 -13.83 -34.86 -1.83
C ARG A 141 -13.10 -33.87 -2.73
N GLY A 142 -13.28 -34.02 -4.04
CA GLY A 142 -12.56 -33.27 -5.08
C GLY A 142 -12.51 -31.76 -4.82
N ALA A 143 -11.36 -31.17 -5.14
CA ALA A 143 -11.06 -29.79 -4.83
C ALA A 143 -10.08 -29.19 -5.84
N ASP A 144 -10.14 -27.87 -5.97
CA ASP A 144 -9.29 -27.09 -6.85
C ASP A 144 -8.34 -26.21 -6.02
N LEU A 145 -7.04 -26.28 -6.30
CA LEU A 145 -6.02 -25.44 -5.67
C LEU A 145 -6.15 -23.97 -6.10
N ASP A 146 -6.64 -23.71 -7.32
CA ASP A 146 -6.84 -22.35 -7.81
C ASP A 146 -8.03 -21.68 -7.08
N GLU A 147 -9.07 -22.43 -6.69
CA GLU A 147 -10.16 -21.96 -5.79
C GLU A 147 -9.59 -21.53 -4.44
N LEU A 148 -8.79 -22.38 -3.79
CA LEU A 148 -8.17 -22.07 -2.50
C LEU A 148 -7.28 -20.82 -2.59
N ARG A 149 -6.45 -20.71 -3.64
CA ARG A 149 -5.56 -19.57 -3.83
C ARG A 149 -6.33 -18.27 -4.02
N ALA A 150 -7.43 -18.30 -4.76
CA ALA A 150 -8.29 -17.13 -4.93
C ALA A 150 -8.88 -16.68 -3.59
N ASP A 151 -9.39 -17.63 -2.79
CA ASP A 151 -9.97 -17.34 -1.48
C ASP A 151 -8.92 -16.81 -0.48
N LEU A 152 -7.74 -17.41 -0.44
CA LEU A 152 -6.62 -16.93 0.39
C LEU A 152 -6.19 -15.52 -0.01
N SER A 153 -6.06 -15.26 -1.32
CA SER A 153 -5.66 -13.94 -1.82
C SER A 153 -6.70 -12.88 -1.48
N ALA A 154 -7.99 -13.19 -1.65
CA ALA A 154 -9.08 -12.28 -1.29
C ALA A 154 -9.10 -11.97 0.21
N LEU A 155 -8.88 -12.96 1.09
CA LEU A 155 -8.84 -12.74 2.54
C LEU A 155 -7.66 -11.85 2.95
N ILE A 156 -6.49 -12.07 2.33
CA ILE A 156 -5.30 -11.23 2.56
C ILE A 156 -5.55 -9.80 2.07
N GLU A 157 -6.09 -9.62 0.86
CA GLU A 157 -6.36 -8.29 0.29
C GLU A 157 -7.47 -7.52 1.03
N THR A 158 -8.42 -8.22 1.65
CA THR A 158 -9.54 -7.59 2.38
C THR A 158 -9.20 -7.23 3.83
N GLY A 159 -8.00 -7.57 4.33
CA GLY A 159 -7.53 -7.17 5.66
C GLY A 159 -8.31 -7.79 6.82
N VAL A 160 -8.96 -8.94 6.62
CA VAL A 160 -9.85 -9.56 7.64
C VAL A 160 -9.06 -10.26 8.75
N CYS A 161 -7.74 -10.09 8.81
CA CYS A 161 -6.87 -10.88 9.67
C CYS A 161 -6.00 -10.00 10.55
N ASP A 162 -6.61 -9.48 11.60
CA ASP A 162 -6.22 -9.79 12.98
C ASP A 162 -7.12 -8.99 13.94
N SER A 163 -8.10 -9.66 14.55
CA SER A 163 -8.68 -9.23 15.82
C SER A 163 -8.03 -10.03 16.94
N LEU A 164 -6.75 -9.77 17.18
CA LEU A 164 -6.16 -10.06 18.48
C LEU A 164 -6.25 -8.77 19.30
N ASP A 165 -6.97 -8.85 20.42
CA ASP A 165 -7.25 -7.78 21.40
C ASP A 165 -5.99 -7.34 22.17
N SER A 166 -4.88 -7.06 21.49
CA SER A 166 -3.80 -6.30 22.10
C SER A 166 -3.85 -4.89 21.58
N ASP A 167 -4.23 -3.97 22.47
CA ASP A 167 -4.09 -2.52 22.34
C ASP A 167 -2.60 -2.26 21.99
N THR A 168 -2.28 -2.30 20.69
CA THR A 168 -0.91 -2.37 20.23
C THR A 168 -0.28 -1.03 20.58
N GLU A 169 0.71 -1.07 21.48
CA GLU A 169 1.41 0.14 21.88
C GLU A 169 2.17 0.65 20.64
N ILE A 170 1.78 1.83 20.17
CA ILE A 170 2.35 2.46 18.99
C ILE A 170 3.67 3.07 19.44
N ALA A 171 4.75 2.34 19.17
CA ALA A 171 6.11 2.72 19.51
C ALA A 171 7.05 2.41 18.35
N GLU A 172 8.25 2.96 18.40
CA GLU A 172 9.32 2.60 17.47
C GLU A 172 9.59 1.10 17.54
N GLY A 173 9.69 0.46 16.37
CA GLY A 173 9.83 -1.00 16.23
C GLY A 173 8.51 -1.78 16.22
N SER A 174 7.37 -1.18 16.60
CA SER A 174 6.07 -1.84 16.52
C SER A 174 5.71 -2.15 15.07
N VAL A 175 5.08 -3.30 14.84
CA VAL A 175 4.61 -3.71 13.50
C VAL A 175 3.10 -3.52 13.43
N ILE A 176 2.68 -2.66 12.50
CA ILE A 176 1.28 -2.36 12.20
C ILE A 176 0.82 -3.21 11.03
N ASP A 177 -0.36 -3.84 11.18
CA ASP A 177 -1.01 -4.65 10.15
C ASP A 177 -0.09 -5.73 9.55
N HIS A 178 0.88 -6.24 10.32
CA HIS A 178 1.92 -7.19 9.89
C HIS A 178 2.84 -6.75 8.75
N HIS A 179 2.59 -5.57 8.17
CA HIS A 179 3.26 -5.09 6.96
C HIS A 179 4.21 -3.94 7.24
N PHE A 180 3.94 -3.12 8.24
CA PHE A 180 4.61 -1.83 8.43
C PHE A 180 5.30 -1.76 9.78
N ARG A 181 6.62 -1.79 9.80
CA ARG A 181 7.38 -1.56 11.02
C ARG A 181 7.59 -0.06 11.22
N LEU A 182 7.17 0.48 12.35
CA LEU A 182 7.36 1.87 12.70
C LEU A 182 8.85 2.13 12.99
N GLU A 183 9.41 3.16 12.36
CA GLU A 183 10.84 3.51 12.50
C GLU A 183 11.00 4.84 13.25
N GLU A 184 10.20 5.87 12.94
CA GLU A 184 10.36 7.19 13.55
C GLU A 184 9.03 7.94 13.62
N ALA A 185 8.71 8.54 14.77
CA ALA A 185 7.57 9.43 14.91
C ALA A 185 7.89 10.82 14.34
N ILE A 186 7.25 11.19 13.23
CA ILE A 186 7.45 12.49 12.56
C ILE A 186 6.59 13.57 13.21
N TYR A 187 5.37 13.20 13.62
CA TYR A 187 4.42 14.12 14.22
C TYR A 187 3.49 13.39 15.19
N GLN A 188 3.18 14.03 16.32
CA GLN A 188 2.21 13.54 17.30
C GLN A 188 1.29 14.68 17.73
N ALA A 189 -0.01 14.40 17.70
CA ALA A 189 -1.09 15.26 18.19
C ALA A 189 -2.06 14.45 19.07
N ALA A 190 -3.01 15.15 19.69
CA ALA A 190 -3.97 14.52 20.62
C ALA A 190 -4.81 13.39 19.98
N HIS A 191 -5.07 13.46 18.67
CA HIS A 191 -5.95 12.52 17.96
C HIS A 191 -5.33 11.91 16.70
N SER A 192 -4.09 12.27 16.36
CA SER A 192 -3.38 11.74 15.20
C SER A 192 -1.88 11.68 15.41
N GLU A 193 -1.25 10.70 14.77
CA GLU A 193 0.20 10.51 14.76
C GLU A 193 0.64 10.18 13.34
N LEU A 194 1.80 10.68 12.92
CA LEU A 194 2.42 10.34 11.65
C LEU A 194 3.80 9.74 11.93
N TRP A 195 4.03 8.58 11.35
CA TRP A 195 5.24 7.81 11.50
C TRP A 195 5.89 7.58 10.13
N ARG A 196 7.22 7.63 10.08
CA ARG A 196 7.99 6.95 9.03
C ARG A 196 8.08 5.49 9.41
N ALA A 197 7.72 4.61 8.49
CA ALA A 197 7.72 3.18 8.68
C ALA A 197 8.34 2.48 7.47
N THR A 198 8.73 1.21 7.62
CA THR A 198 9.23 0.38 6.52
C THR A 198 8.23 -0.72 6.22
N HIS A 199 7.85 -0.86 4.95
CA HIS A 199 7.10 -2.01 4.48
C HIS A 199 8.01 -3.26 4.50
N LEU A 200 7.70 -4.27 5.31
CA LEU A 200 8.58 -5.40 5.59
C LEU A 200 8.89 -6.26 4.36
N GLN A 201 7.87 -6.61 3.58
CA GLN A 201 8.06 -7.44 2.38
C GLN A 201 8.72 -6.67 1.23
N GLY A 202 8.26 -5.44 0.97
CA GLY A 202 8.77 -4.61 -0.13
C GLY A 202 10.09 -3.88 0.16
N GLN A 203 10.47 -3.77 1.43
CA GLN A 203 11.68 -3.07 1.90
C GLN A 203 11.77 -1.62 1.39
N PHE A 204 10.67 -0.88 1.45
CA PHE A 204 10.62 0.54 1.11
C PHE A 204 9.93 1.37 2.21
N ASP A 205 10.26 2.66 2.25
CA ASP A 205 9.71 3.59 3.24
C ASP A 205 8.25 3.94 2.94
N VAL A 206 7.45 4.06 4.00
CA VAL A 206 6.05 4.47 3.96
C VAL A 206 5.78 5.53 5.03
N GLY A 207 4.83 6.42 4.76
CA GLY A 207 4.24 7.29 5.76
C GLY A 207 3.01 6.62 6.35
N LEU A 208 3.01 6.37 7.66
CA LEU A 208 1.90 5.72 8.35
C LEU A 208 1.24 6.71 9.31
N SER A 209 0.01 7.11 9.00
CA SER A 209 -0.81 7.91 9.90
C SER A 209 -1.67 7.00 10.76
N VAL A 210 -1.67 7.23 12.07
CA VAL A 210 -2.62 6.61 12.99
C VAL A 210 -3.54 7.66 13.56
N TYR A 211 -4.83 7.40 13.52
CA TYR A 211 -5.87 8.29 14.04
C TYR A 211 -6.61 7.59 15.18
N ARG A 212 -7.06 8.36 16.17
CA ARG A 212 -7.85 7.88 17.32
C ARG A 212 -9.27 8.45 17.23
N PHE A 213 -10.25 7.75 17.80
CA PHE A 213 -11.65 8.19 17.94
C PHE A 213 -12.43 8.32 16.62
N LEU A 214 -12.22 7.40 15.69
CA LEU A 214 -12.81 7.42 14.34
C LEU A 214 -13.73 6.24 14.02
N GLN A 215 -13.94 5.30 14.93
CA GLN A 215 -14.69 4.07 14.65
C GLN A 215 -16.14 4.33 14.19
N GLN A 216 -16.79 5.39 14.68
CA GLN A 216 -18.15 5.75 14.26
C GLN A 216 -18.23 6.21 12.80
N ASP A 217 -17.22 6.92 12.30
CA ASP A 217 -17.18 7.45 10.94
C ASP A 217 -16.47 6.51 9.95
N TRP A 218 -15.77 5.50 10.47
CA TRP A 218 -14.93 4.60 9.69
C TRP A 218 -15.65 3.85 8.56
N PRO A 219 -16.88 3.31 8.73
CA PRO A 219 -17.57 2.65 7.63
C PRO A 219 -17.72 3.54 6.38
N GLY A 220 -17.97 4.83 6.57
CA GLY A 220 -18.05 5.81 5.48
C GLY A 220 -16.66 6.14 4.89
N LEU A 221 -15.67 6.33 5.75
CA LEU A 221 -14.28 6.62 5.33
C LEU A 221 -13.63 5.45 4.61
N ASN A 222 -13.86 4.21 5.04
CA ASN A 222 -13.35 2.99 4.43
C ASN A 222 -13.74 2.90 2.95
N HIS A 223 -15.00 3.21 2.61
CA HIS A 223 -15.43 3.25 1.21
C HIS A 223 -14.64 4.29 0.39
N GLN A 224 -14.38 5.47 0.96
CA GLN A 224 -13.65 6.53 0.26
C GLN A 224 -12.16 6.18 0.10
N TYR A 225 -11.52 5.63 1.14
CA TYR A 225 -10.13 5.17 1.08
C TYR A 225 -9.94 3.98 0.13
N ARG A 226 -10.95 3.11 -0.03
CA ARG A 226 -10.97 2.06 -1.08
C ARG A 226 -10.97 2.64 -2.49
N SER A 227 -11.63 3.78 -2.71
CA SER A 227 -11.56 4.49 -3.99
C SER A 227 -10.18 5.12 -4.19
N LEU A 228 -9.61 5.73 -3.15
CA LEU A 228 -8.27 6.32 -3.20
C LEU A 228 -7.15 5.29 -3.47
N SER A 229 -7.22 4.08 -2.90
CA SER A 229 -6.19 3.05 -3.12
C SER A 229 -6.10 2.54 -4.56
N ARG A 230 -7.08 2.87 -5.40
CA ARG A 230 -7.09 2.53 -6.83
C ARG A 230 -6.52 3.63 -7.72
N ILE A 231 -6.15 4.77 -7.15
CA ILE A 231 -5.62 5.92 -7.88
C ILE A 231 -4.13 5.72 -8.17
N TYR A 232 -3.75 6.03 -9.40
CA TYR A 232 -2.36 6.03 -9.84
C TYR A 232 -2.10 7.29 -10.67
N HIS A 233 -1.41 8.25 -10.06
CA HIS A 233 -0.98 9.48 -10.73
C HIS A 233 0.39 9.91 -10.16
N PRO A 234 1.37 10.33 -10.98
CA PRO A 234 2.71 10.67 -10.50
C PRO A 234 2.76 11.86 -9.52
N ASN A 235 1.75 12.74 -9.56
CA ASN A 235 1.66 13.93 -8.71
C ASN A 235 0.55 13.85 -7.64
N VAL A 236 0.10 12.63 -7.31
CA VAL A 236 -0.83 12.35 -6.20
C VAL A 236 -0.23 11.23 -5.36
N GLU A 237 -0.31 11.35 -4.04
CA GLU A 237 0.15 10.30 -3.13
C GLU A 237 -0.52 8.95 -3.42
N ARG A 238 0.25 7.88 -3.25
CA ARG A 238 -0.29 6.52 -3.35
C ARG A 238 -0.68 6.00 -1.98
N VAL A 239 -1.98 5.78 -1.76
CA VAL A 239 -2.49 5.05 -0.60
C VAL A 239 -2.19 3.56 -0.80
N LEU A 240 -1.45 2.97 0.14
CA LEU A 240 -0.99 1.57 0.07
C LEU A 240 -1.94 0.63 0.80
N ALA A 241 -2.29 0.99 2.04
CA ALA A 241 -3.15 0.20 2.91
C ALA A 241 -3.83 1.10 3.93
N PHE A 242 -4.92 0.61 4.52
CA PHE A 242 -5.64 1.28 5.60
C PHE A 242 -6.54 0.27 6.30
N GLY A 243 -6.81 0.49 7.58
CA GLY A 243 -7.55 -0.48 8.39
C GLY A 243 -7.72 -0.05 9.83
N GLU A 244 -8.52 -0.81 10.58
CA GLU A 244 -8.64 -0.66 12.02
C GLU A 244 -7.48 -1.36 12.73
N LEU A 245 -7.00 -0.80 13.84
CA LEU A 245 -5.95 -1.43 14.66
C LEU A 245 -6.59 -2.22 15.81
N GLY A 246 -6.56 -3.54 15.75
CA GLY A 246 -6.73 -4.45 16.91
C GLY A 246 -7.96 -4.19 17.79
N GLY A 247 -9.16 -4.07 17.22
CA GLY A 247 -10.41 -3.84 17.97
C GLY A 247 -10.49 -2.51 18.73
N SER A 248 -9.47 -1.66 18.63
CA SER A 248 -9.41 -0.34 19.25
C SER A 248 -10.10 0.72 18.39
N ASP A 249 -10.45 1.86 18.98
CA ASP A 249 -11.00 3.03 18.28
C ASP A 249 -9.90 3.79 17.50
N ARG A 250 -9.03 3.03 16.80
CA ARG A 250 -7.89 3.55 16.06
C ARG A 250 -7.87 2.99 14.66
N VAL A 251 -7.48 3.83 13.73
CA VAL A 251 -7.40 3.53 12.31
C VAL A 251 -6.06 3.98 11.78
N PHE A 252 -5.46 3.16 10.93
CA PHE A 252 -4.20 3.48 10.28
C PHE A 252 -4.41 3.70 8.79
N ILE A 253 -3.53 4.51 8.21
CA ILE A 253 -3.45 4.77 6.78
C ILE A 253 -1.97 4.76 6.41
N ALA A 254 -1.58 3.79 5.59
CA ALA A 254 -0.24 3.65 5.05
C ALA A 254 -0.19 4.26 3.63
N ARG A 255 0.75 5.15 3.40
CA ARG A 255 0.95 5.89 2.16
C ARG A 255 2.39 5.75 1.69
N ALA A 256 2.63 5.84 0.38
CA ALA A 256 3.99 5.88 -0.14
C ALA A 256 4.77 7.06 0.47
N TRP A 257 6.03 6.84 0.83
CA TRP A 257 6.87 7.92 1.32
C TRP A 257 7.38 8.78 0.17
N GLU A 258 6.89 10.01 0.09
CA GLU A 258 7.39 10.98 -0.88
C GLU A 258 8.63 11.69 -0.36
N ARG A 259 9.69 11.66 -1.16
CA ARG A 259 10.94 12.39 -0.86
C ARG A 259 10.76 13.85 -1.22
N GLY A 260 11.21 14.75 -0.36
CA GLY A 260 11.19 16.19 -0.61
C GLY A 260 10.94 16.98 0.66
N VAL A 261 10.54 18.23 0.48
CA VAL A 261 10.11 19.14 1.55
C VAL A 261 8.73 19.68 1.23
N ALA A 262 7.98 20.10 2.25
CA ALA A 262 6.72 20.80 2.05
C ALA A 262 6.93 22.12 1.26
N LEU A 263 5.91 22.56 0.53
CA LEU A 263 5.98 23.76 -0.33
C LEU A 263 6.39 25.01 0.46
N ASP A 264 5.92 25.16 1.71
CA ASP A 264 6.27 26.27 2.60
C ASP A 264 7.73 26.25 3.10
N CYS A 265 8.40 25.11 2.98
CA CYS A 265 9.81 24.91 3.28
C CYS A 265 10.69 24.82 2.04
N ALA A 266 10.11 24.89 0.83
CA ALA A 266 10.83 24.67 -0.41
C ALA A 266 11.71 25.88 -0.80
N GLU A 267 12.97 25.62 -1.14
CA GLU A 267 13.84 26.63 -1.73
C GLU A 267 13.50 26.80 -3.23
N ILE A 268 12.88 27.91 -3.57
CA ILE A 268 12.51 28.23 -4.95
C ILE A 268 13.74 28.66 -5.74
N GLN A 269 14.14 27.85 -6.72
CA GLN A 269 15.34 28.10 -7.53
C GLN A 269 15.05 29.01 -8.72
N SER A 270 13.85 28.89 -9.30
CA SER A 270 13.43 29.73 -10.42
C SER A 270 11.91 29.90 -10.50
N PRO A 271 11.42 30.95 -11.16
CA PRO A 271 9.98 31.12 -11.41
C PRO A 271 9.39 29.97 -12.23
N GLN A 272 10.17 29.43 -13.17
CA GLN A 272 9.75 28.33 -14.04
C GLN A 272 9.48 27.06 -13.24
N GLN A 273 10.29 26.77 -12.22
CA GLN A 273 10.10 25.62 -11.32
C GLN A 273 8.73 25.67 -10.63
N VAL A 274 8.34 26.86 -10.15
CA VAL A 274 7.04 27.06 -9.48
C VAL A 274 5.88 26.84 -10.46
N ILE A 275 6.01 27.35 -11.69
CA ILE A 275 5.03 27.13 -12.76
C ILE A 275 4.93 25.64 -13.10
N ASP A 276 6.04 24.93 -13.14
CA ASP A 276 6.07 23.49 -13.44
C ASP A 276 5.42 22.66 -12.32
N TRP A 277 5.70 22.97 -11.06
CA TRP A 277 4.98 22.36 -9.92
C TRP A 277 3.47 22.65 -10.00
N PHE A 278 3.08 23.90 -10.21
CA PHE A 278 1.66 24.28 -10.31
C PHE A 278 0.96 23.52 -11.45
N ARG A 279 1.61 23.41 -12.61
CA ARG A 279 1.11 22.66 -13.77
C ARG A 279 0.92 21.18 -13.46
N GLN A 280 1.88 20.55 -12.79
CA GLN A 280 1.79 19.15 -12.36
C GLN A 280 0.61 18.92 -11.41
N LEU A 281 0.43 19.80 -10.42
CA LEU A 281 -0.66 19.67 -9.46
C LEU A 281 -2.02 19.96 -10.10
N LEU A 282 -2.11 20.87 -11.08
CA LEU A 282 -3.31 21.04 -11.89
C LEU A 282 -3.69 19.77 -12.65
N THR A 283 -2.71 19.07 -13.23
CA THR A 283 -2.98 17.78 -13.90
C THR A 283 -3.44 16.70 -12.93
N ALA A 284 -2.88 16.67 -11.72
CA ALA A 284 -3.34 15.81 -10.64
C ALA A 284 -4.80 16.10 -10.24
N LEU A 285 -5.15 17.36 -9.98
CA LEU A 285 -6.51 17.74 -9.62
C LEU A 285 -7.51 17.41 -10.73
N GLN A 286 -7.16 17.69 -11.98
CA GLN A 286 -8.01 17.33 -13.11
C GLN A 286 -8.25 15.81 -13.16
N TYR A 287 -7.22 15.00 -12.94
CA TYR A 287 -7.35 13.55 -12.91
C TYR A 287 -8.29 13.10 -11.77
N LEU A 288 -8.14 13.65 -10.57
CA LEU A 288 -8.98 13.34 -9.41
C LEU A 288 -10.43 13.75 -9.63
N HIS A 289 -10.68 14.98 -10.08
CA HIS A 289 -12.03 15.51 -10.26
C HIS A 289 -12.80 14.76 -11.37
N ARG A 290 -12.12 14.24 -12.41
CA ARG A 290 -12.74 13.36 -13.42
C ARG A 290 -13.23 12.03 -12.85
N LEU A 291 -12.68 11.60 -11.72
CA LEU A 291 -13.11 10.41 -11.00
C LEU A 291 -14.12 10.73 -9.89
N ASP A 292 -14.61 11.97 -9.82
CA ASP A 292 -15.47 12.48 -8.73
C ASP A 292 -14.81 12.37 -7.34
N ILE A 293 -13.49 12.55 -7.31
CA ILE A 293 -12.66 12.52 -6.10
C ILE A 293 -12.09 13.92 -5.88
N PHE A 294 -12.31 14.45 -4.69
CA PHE A 294 -11.87 15.80 -4.29
C PHE A 294 -10.89 15.70 -3.12
N HIS A 295 -9.84 16.52 -3.15
CA HIS A 295 -8.78 16.54 -2.15
C HIS A 295 -9.22 17.19 -0.84
N ARG A 296 -9.94 18.32 -0.90
CA ARG A 296 -10.58 19.04 0.22
C ARG A 296 -9.67 19.56 1.34
N ALA A 297 -8.35 19.47 1.17
CA ALA A 297 -7.37 19.85 2.19
C ALA A 297 -6.06 20.35 1.58
N ILE A 298 -6.12 20.97 0.40
CA ILE A 298 -4.92 21.48 -0.26
C ILE A 298 -4.41 22.69 0.51
N CYS A 299 -3.17 22.60 0.97
CA CYS A 299 -2.43 23.67 1.63
C CYS A 299 -0.92 23.45 1.39
N PRO A 300 -0.04 24.43 1.68
CA PRO A 300 1.40 24.28 1.43
C PRO A 300 2.03 23.05 2.10
N LYS A 301 1.55 22.66 3.28
CA LYS A 301 2.05 21.49 4.03
C LYS A 301 1.70 20.14 3.39
N ASN A 302 0.66 20.13 2.57
CA ASN A 302 0.15 18.97 1.86
C ASN A 302 0.67 18.90 0.41
N ILE A 303 1.64 19.74 0.06
CA ILE A 303 2.33 19.71 -1.22
C ILE A 303 3.80 19.43 -0.96
N VAL A 304 4.30 18.26 -1.40
CA VAL A 304 5.72 17.93 -1.29
C VAL A 304 6.44 18.21 -2.59
N CYS A 305 7.51 18.99 -2.50
CA CYS A 305 8.36 19.42 -3.59
C CYS A 305 9.73 18.74 -3.52
N ASN A 306 10.21 18.25 -4.66
CA ASN A 306 11.52 17.63 -4.80
C ASN A 306 12.10 17.89 -6.19
N GLY A 307 13.08 18.77 -6.27
CA GLY A 307 13.60 19.26 -7.55
C GLY A 307 12.47 19.86 -8.38
N ASP A 308 12.23 19.32 -9.58
CA ASP A 308 11.17 19.79 -10.48
C ASP A 308 9.82 19.06 -10.30
N SER A 309 9.70 18.19 -9.29
CA SER A 309 8.48 17.41 -9.03
C SER A 309 7.70 17.95 -7.83
N ALA A 310 6.38 18.01 -7.95
CA ALA A 310 5.45 18.27 -6.85
C ALA A 310 4.39 17.16 -6.74
N VAL A 311 4.04 16.78 -5.51
CA VAL A 311 3.05 15.72 -5.23
C VAL A 311 2.04 16.22 -4.19
N LEU A 312 0.75 16.00 -4.45
CA LEU A 312 -0.32 16.23 -3.47
C LEU A 312 -0.37 15.09 -2.45
N LEU A 313 -0.31 15.46 -1.18
CA LEU A 313 -0.39 14.55 -0.04
C LEU A 313 -1.61 14.84 0.82
N ASN A 314 -1.98 13.84 1.62
CA ASN A 314 -2.88 13.92 2.74
C ASN A 314 -4.27 14.46 2.37
N PHE A 315 -5.03 13.64 1.63
CA PHE A 315 -6.44 13.92 1.33
C PHE A 315 -7.22 14.26 2.61
N GLY A 316 -8.11 15.25 2.52
CA GLY A 316 -8.98 15.71 3.60
C GLY A 316 -10.11 14.74 3.96
N LEU A 317 -9.88 13.43 3.78
CA LEU A 317 -10.83 12.39 4.15
C LEU A 317 -10.67 12.05 5.63
N GLY A 318 -11.59 12.54 6.46
CA GLY A 318 -11.67 12.22 7.89
C GLY A 318 -11.23 13.34 8.83
N GLN A 319 -10.92 12.99 10.08
CA GLN A 319 -10.50 13.91 11.15
C GLN A 319 -8.99 14.20 11.11
N ASP A 320 -8.42 14.48 9.94
CA ASP A 320 -7.08 15.07 9.92
C ASP A 320 -7.17 16.53 10.39
N ILE A 321 -7.32 16.70 11.71
CA ILE A 321 -7.63 17.96 12.37
C ILE A 321 -6.54 18.98 12.09
N ALA A 322 -5.28 18.56 11.97
CA ALA A 322 -4.17 19.45 11.64
C ALA A 322 -4.30 19.94 10.19
N ALA A 323 -4.43 19.05 9.22
CA ALA A 323 -4.57 19.43 7.80
C ALA A 323 -5.83 20.28 7.56
N ARG A 324 -6.96 19.95 8.18
CA ARG A 324 -8.21 20.73 8.09
C ARG A 324 -8.07 22.07 8.78
N HIS A 325 -7.37 22.16 9.91
CA HIS A 325 -7.16 23.43 10.59
C HIS A 325 -6.27 24.36 9.76
N TYR A 326 -5.20 23.86 9.13
CA TYR A 326 -4.36 24.64 8.23
C TYR A 326 -5.08 25.01 6.93
N ALA A 327 -5.75 24.07 6.27
CA ALA A 327 -6.54 24.36 5.08
C ALA A 327 -7.69 25.35 5.36
N ALA A 328 -8.30 25.27 6.55
CA ALA A 328 -9.35 26.20 6.98
C ALA A 328 -8.84 27.64 7.18
N GLN A 329 -7.54 27.88 7.31
CA GLN A 329 -6.99 29.25 7.35
C GLN A 329 -7.18 29.94 6.00
N TYR A 330 -7.17 29.19 4.90
CA TYR A 330 -7.45 29.71 3.57
C TYR A 330 -8.95 29.78 3.27
N ALA A 331 -9.79 29.19 4.11
CA ALA A 331 -11.23 29.07 3.90
C ALA A 331 -11.99 30.30 4.39
N ASP A 332 -12.92 30.78 3.58
CA ASP A 332 -14.04 31.58 4.07
C ASP A 332 -15.25 30.62 4.27
N PRO A 333 -15.73 30.42 5.51
CA PRO A 333 -16.78 29.44 5.79
C PRO A 333 -18.09 29.70 5.05
N ASP A 334 -18.44 30.97 4.85
CA ASP A 334 -19.70 31.38 4.22
C ASP A 334 -19.63 31.20 2.70
N LEU A 335 -18.49 31.56 2.09
CA LEU A 335 -18.26 31.32 0.66
C LEU A 335 -18.13 29.84 0.38
N TRP A 336 -17.35 29.10 1.17
CA TRP A 336 -17.16 27.68 0.94
C TRP A 336 -18.47 26.93 0.95
N ALA A 337 -19.40 27.22 1.88
CA ALA A 337 -20.69 26.53 1.96
C ALA A 337 -21.54 26.59 0.66
N LEU A 338 -21.29 27.56 -0.21
CA LEU A 338 -22.03 27.78 -1.45
C LEU A 338 -21.34 27.21 -2.70
N GLU A 339 -20.05 26.85 -2.60
CA GLU A 339 -19.20 26.48 -3.72
C GLU A 339 -18.98 24.96 -3.86
N GLY A 340 -18.70 24.52 -5.09
CA GLY A 340 -18.40 23.12 -5.41
C GLY A 340 -17.03 22.67 -4.88
N ASP A 341 -16.87 21.35 -4.67
CA ASP A 341 -15.61 20.81 -4.14
C ASP A 341 -14.43 20.97 -5.11
N ALA A 342 -14.67 20.95 -6.42
CA ALA A 342 -13.65 21.18 -7.43
C ALA A 342 -13.09 22.61 -7.40
N GLU A 343 -13.99 23.60 -7.26
CA GLU A 343 -13.66 25.01 -7.13
C GLU A 343 -12.87 25.28 -5.85
N ARG A 344 -13.25 24.63 -4.73
CA ARG A 344 -12.52 24.71 -3.46
C ARG A 344 -11.10 24.16 -3.57
N ASP A 345 -10.90 23.05 -4.29
CA ASP A 345 -9.56 22.49 -4.51
C ASP A 345 -8.69 23.40 -5.40
N LEU A 346 -9.25 23.97 -6.47
CA LEU A 346 -8.53 24.96 -7.28
C LEU A 346 -8.17 26.20 -6.46
N TYR A 347 -9.08 26.68 -5.62
CA TYR A 347 -8.81 27.77 -4.70
C TYR A 347 -7.67 27.42 -3.75
N GLY A 348 -7.71 26.26 -3.09
CA GLY A 348 -6.67 25.82 -2.16
C GLY A 348 -5.29 25.73 -2.83
N LEU A 349 -5.24 25.25 -4.08
CA LEU A 349 -4.01 25.22 -4.85
C LEU A 349 -3.47 26.62 -5.15
N VAL A 350 -4.31 27.53 -5.66
CA VAL A 350 -3.89 28.92 -5.96
C VAL A 350 -3.44 29.63 -4.69
N ALA A 351 -4.23 29.56 -3.62
CA ALA A 351 -3.92 30.20 -2.34
C ALA A 351 -2.59 29.69 -1.77
N SER A 352 -2.32 28.38 -1.85
CA SER A 352 -1.06 27.78 -1.38
C SER A 352 0.16 28.39 -2.06
N PHE A 353 0.12 28.55 -3.39
CA PHE A 353 1.24 29.12 -4.13
C PHE A 353 1.38 30.62 -3.88
N ILE A 354 0.28 31.38 -3.86
CA ILE A 354 0.32 32.81 -3.57
C ILE A 354 0.87 33.07 -2.16
N ASP A 355 0.43 32.31 -1.17
CA ASP A 355 0.92 32.45 0.20
C ASP A 355 2.43 32.17 0.31
N VAL A 356 2.93 31.08 -0.28
CA VAL A 356 4.37 30.74 -0.21
C VAL A 356 5.23 31.75 -0.97
N LEU A 357 4.75 32.28 -2.09
CA LEU A 357 5.47 33.27 -2.88
C LEU A 357 5.46 34.67 -2.26
N THR A 358 4.53 34.95 -1.36
CA THR A 358 4.38 36.28 -0.76
C THR A 358 5.40 36.46 0.36
N PRO A 359 6.25 37.50 0.30
CA PRO A 359 7.18 37.82 1.39
C PRO A 359 6.45 37.95 2.72
N ILE A 360 7.07 37.49 3.80
CA ILE A 360 6.46 37.44 5.15
C ILE A 360 5.96 38.82 5.58
N GLU A 361 6.64 39.89 5.19
CA GLU A 361 6.29 41.28 5.52
C GLU A 361 4.99 41.75 4.85
N LEU A 362 4.59 41.09 3.76
CA LEU A 362 3.39 41.39 2.99
C LEU A 362 2.25 40.40 3.28
N LYS A 363 2.50 39.35 4.07
CA LYS A 363 1.47 38.38 4.46
C LYS A 363 0.43 39.04 5.35
N GLY A 364 -0.83 38.95 4.94
CA GLY A 364 -1.99 39.38 5.71
C GLY A 364 -2.78 38.18 6.26
N ASP A 365 -4.09 38.36 6.39
CA ASP A 365 -5.02 37.24 6.61
C ASP A 365 -4.88 36.19 5.49
N ALA A 366 -5.03 34.91 5.83
CA ALA A 366 -4.93 33.81 4.88
C ALA A 366 -6.22 33.59 4.07
N GLY A 367 -7.31 34.26 4.45
CA GLY A 367 -8.59 34.24 3.73
C GLY A 367 -8.55 34.94 2.35
N PRO A 368 -9.67 34.90 1.60
CA PRO A 368 -9.74 35.34 0.20
C PRO A 368 -9.27 36.79 -0.02
N ALA A 369 -9.68 37.71 0.86
CA ALA A 369 -9.30 39.12 0.74
C ALA A 369 -7.81 39.36 0.97
N GLY A 370 -7.17 38.57 1.84
CA GLY A 370 -5.73 38.65 2.07
C GLY A 370 -4.93 38.04 0.93
N MET A 371 -5.37 36.89 0.41
CA MET A 371 -4.77 36.26 -0.78
C MET A 371 -4.89 37.12 -2.03
N LEU A 372 -6.00 37.86 -2.22
CA LEU A 372 -6.14 38.81 -3.32
C LEU A 372 -5.16 39.99 -3.19
N ARG A 373 -5.02 40.58 -1.99
CA ARG A 373 -4.03 41.64 -1.76
C ARG A 373 -2.60 41.15 -1.98
N ALA A 374 -2.31 39.93 -1.58
CA ALA A 374 -1.03 39.28 -1.80
C ALA A 374 -0.77 39.12 -3.32
N LEU A 375 -1.75 38.61 -4.07
CA LEU A 375 -1.67 38.49 -5.53
C LEU A 375 -1.46 39.85 -6.22
N ASP A 376 -2.17 40.89 -5.81
CA ASP A 376 -2.05 42.26 -6.34
C ASP A 376 -0.66 42.88 -6.13
N ALA A 377 0.14 42.35 -5.19
CA ALA A 377 1.50 42.82 -4.93
C ALA A 377 2.55 42.25 -5.92
N PHE A 378 2.22 41.22 -6.70
CA PHE A 378 3.13 40.61 -7.68
C PHE A 378 3.14 41.36 -9.01
N ASP A 379 4.27 41.35 -9.72
CA ASP A 379 4.32 41.76 -11.13
C ASP A 379 3.64 40.69 -12.00
N PRO A 380 2.56 41.00 -12.73
CA PRO A 380 1.84 40.02 -13.55
C PRO A 380 2.72 39.32 -14.61
N ARG A 381 3.82 39.95 -15.03
CA ARG A 381 4.76 39.38 -16.01
C ARG A 381 5.53 38.18 -15.48
N TRP A 382 5.61 38.03 -14.16
CA TRP A 382 6.34 36.93 -13.53
C TRP A 382 5.57 35.60 -13.61
N LEU A 383 4.25 35.62 -13.39
CA LEU A 383 3.35 34.46 -13.56
C LEU A 383 2.90 34.29 -15.02
N GLY A 384 2.89 35.37 -15.79
CA GLY A 384 2.23 35.46 -17.10
C GLY A 384 0.80 35.96 -16.96
N GLU A 385 0.39 36.86 -17.87
CA GLU A 385 -0.88 37.60 -17.77
C GLU A 385 -2.11 36.68 -17.70
N SER A 386 -2.12 35.59 -18.46
CA SER A 386 -3.23 34.63 -18.45
C SER A 386 -3.36 33.87 -17.14
N LEU A 387 -2.23 33.41 -16.58
CA LEU A 387 -2.21 32.70 -15.30
C LEU A 387 -2.61 33.64 -14.16
N PHE A 388 -2.03 34.85 -14.13
CA PHE A 388 -2.34 35.89 -13.16
C PHE A 388 -3.84 36.24 -13.15
N ALA A 389 -4.43 36.47 -14.34
CA ALA A 389 -5.86 36.76 -14.46
C ALA A 389 -6.74 35.59 -14.00
N MET A 390 -6.31 34.35 -14.23
CA MET A 390 -7.06 33.17 -13.76
C MET A 390 -6.97 33.00 -12.24
N CYS A 391 -5.79 33.23 -11.64
CA CYS A 391 -5.63 33.23 -10.17
C CYS A 391 -6.59 34.22 -9.50
N HIS A 392 -6.77 35.42 -10.07
CA HIS A 392 -7.76 36.38 -9.57
C HIS A 392 -9.19 35.83 -9.59
N LYS A 393 -9.60 35.20 -10.70
CA LYS A 393 -10.95 34.63 -10.83
C LYS A 393 -11.16 33.49 -9.84
N VAL A 394 -10.17 32.62 -9.68
CA VAL A 394 -10.22 31.50 -8.73
C VAL A 394 -10.33 32.00 -7.29
N LEU A 395 -9.49 32.97 -6.88
CA LEU A 395 -9.52 33.54 -5.53
C LEU A 395 -10.81 34.32 -5.21
N ARG A 396 -11.58 34.71 -6.24
CA ARG A 396 -12.90 35.34 -6.11
C ARG A 396 -14.07 34.36 -6.26
N PHE A 397 -13.81 33.07 -6.47
CA PHE A 397 -14.83 32.08 -6.83
C PHE A 397 -15.67 32.49 -8.07
N GLU A 398 -15.05 33.20 -9.03
CA GLU A 398 -15.69 33.59 -10.30
C GLU A 398 -15.54 32.52 -11.39
N VAL A 399 -14.95 31.37 -11.07
CA VAL A 399 -14.75 30.25 -11.99
C VAL A 399 -15.87 29.24 -11.79
N SER A 400 -16.63 28.98 -12.85
CA SER A 400 -17.59 27.88 -12.90
C SER A 400 -16.99 26.76 -13.74
N LEU A 401 -16.74 25.60 -13.12
CA LEU A 401 -16.22 24.44 -13.83
C LEU A 401 -17.37 23.69 -14.49
N THR A 402 -17.12 23.18 -15.70
CA THR A 402 -18.02 22.26 -16.40
C THR A 402 -17.42 20.86 -16.38
N ASP A 403 -18.23 19.81 -16.49
CA ASP A 403 -17.81 18.40 -16.36
C ASP A 403 -16.64 17.98 -17.28
N ASN A 404 -16.40 18.72 -18.37
CA ASN A 404 -15.32 18.47 -19.34
C ASN A 404 -14.24 19.57 -19.36
N ALA A 405 -14.17 20.41 -18.33
CA ALA A 405 -13.20 21.49 -18.26
C ALA A 405 -11.76 20.98 -18.31
N ASP A 406 -10.95 21.56 -19.20
CA ASP A 406 -9.53 21.30 -19.23
C ASP A 406 -8.78 22.34 -18.40
N TYR A 407 -8.14 21.92 -17.30
CA TYR A 407 -7.54 22.85 -16.35
C TYR A 407 -6.29 23.50 -16.92
N LEU A 408 -5.50 22.81 -17.74
CA LEU A 408 -4.30 23.42 -18.32
C LEU A 408 -4.63 24.62 -19.23
N PRO A 409 -5.50 24.50 -20.24
CA PRO A 409 -5.95 25.64 -21.04
C PRO A 409 -6.67 26.72 -20.22
N LEU A 410 -7.43 26.33 -19.18
CA LEU A 410 -8.12 27.28 -18.30
C LEU A 410 -7.12 28.24 -17.63
N PHE A 411 -5.97 27.75 -17.18
CA PHE A 411 -4.90 28.55 -16.61
C PHE A 411 -3.90 29.11 -17.65
N GLY A 412 -4.20 28.97 -18.95
CA GLY A 412 -3.39 29.53 -20.03
C GLY A 412 -2.17 28.67 -20.44
N PHE A 413 -2.08 27.43 -19.97
CA PHE A 413 -1.02 26.51 -20.35
C PHE A 413 -1.32 25.79 -21.66
N LYS A 414 -0.26 25.48 -22.42
CA LYS A 414 -0.34 24.55 -23.55
C LYS A 414 -0.41 23.12 -23.02
N ARG A 415 -1.19 22.28 -23.70
CA ARG A 415 -1.26 20.84 -23.43
C ARG A 415 0.08 20.16 -23.61
#